data_AF-A0A1W6DUL0-F1
#
_entry.id   AF-A0A1W6DUL0-F1
#
_cell.length_a   1.000
_cell.length_b   1.000
_cell.length_c   1.000
_cell.angle_alpha   90.00
_cell.angle_beta   90.00
_cell.angle_gamma   90.00
#
_symmetry.space_group_name_H-M   'P 1'
#
loop_
_entity.id
_entity.type
_entity.pdbx_description
1 polymer ?
#
loop_
_entity_poly.entity_id
_entity_poly.type
_entity_poly.pdbx_seq_one_letter_code
_entity_poly.pdbx_strand_id
1 'polypeptide(L)'
;MSGGAPAVERRVATSLPVSLVALDATVVLVARPGRTRAVTDRDAVAALRALAESEWDRARPDGDALAPSEDTLLRLLAEGKTDTAVAVRLGVSPRTVRRHAAGLMGRLGATSRFEAGVRAAQRGWIRMTDR
;
A
#
# COMPACT_ATOMS: atom_id res chain seq x y z
N MET A 1 -31.16 19.73 -3.67
CA MET A 1 -30.43 19.16 -2.51
C MET A 1 -29.52 18.06 -3.05
N SER A 2 -28.24 18.37 -3.29
CA SER A 2 -27.29 17.40 -3.86
C SER A 2 -26.80 16.49 -2.75
N GLY A 3 -27.29 15.24 -2.71
CA GLY A 3 -26.82 14.21 -1.80
C GLY A 3 -25.43 13.76 -2.25
N GLY A 4 -24.38 14.39 -1.71
CA GLY A 4 -23.02 13.90 -1.87
C GLY A 4 -22.91 12.52 -1.24
N ALA A 5 -22.47 11.53 -2.01
CA ALA A 5 -22.13 10.22 -1.46
C ALA A 5 -21.16 10.40 -0.27
N PRO A 6 -21.28 9.60 0.82
CA PRO A 6 -20.35 9.70 1.93
C PRO A 6 -18.92 9.52 1.41
N ALA A 7 -17.99 10.34 1.89
CA ALA A 7 -16.60 10.25 1.52
C ALA A 7 -16.06 8.88 1.96
N VAL A 8 -15.75 8.01 0.99
CA VAL A 8 -15.14 6.71 1.24
C VAL A 8 -13.62 6.87 1.16
N GLU A 9 -12.92 6.69 2.27
CA GLU A 9 -11.46 6.53 2.28
C GLU A 9 -11.13 5.05 2.08
N ARG A 10 -10.11 4.76 1.26
CA ARG A 10 -9.59 3.40 1.06
C ARG A 10 -8.10 3.37 1.36
N ARG A 11 -7.66 2.34 2.09
CA ARG A 11 -6.26 2.10 2.40
C ARG A 11 -5.83 0.66 2.11
N VAL A 12 -4.54 0.47 1.88
CA VAL A 12 -3.90 -0.79 1.49
C VAL A 12 -2.81 -1.15 2.49
N ALA A 13 -2.85 -2.38 3.00
CA ALA A 13 -1.85 -2.98 3.88
C ALA A 13 -1.25 -4.23 3.21
N THR A 14 -0.03 -4.60 3.58
CA THR A 14 0.66 -5.78 3.02
C THR A 14 0.01 -7.10 3.45
N SER A 15 -0.61 -7.12 4.63
CA SER A 15 -1.34 -8.27 5.17
C SER A 15 -2.38 -7.78 6.15
N LEU A 16 -3.50 -8.50 6.25
CA LEU A 16 -4.51 -8.29 7.29
C LEU A 16 -4.55 -9.53 8.18
N PRO A 17 -4.26 -9.43 9.49
CA PRO A 17 -4.27 -10.58 10.38
C PRO A 17 -5.68 -11.18 10.57
N VAL A 18 -6.71 -10.37 10.37
CA VAL A 18 -8.12 -10.74 10.51
C VAL A 18 -8.98 -9.87 9.59
N SER A 19 -10.04 -10.46 9.00
CA SER A 19 -11.05 -9.67 8.28
C SER A 19 -12.15 -9.26 9.26
N LEU A 20 -12.32 -7.95 9.43
CA LEU A 20 -13.25 -7.35 10.38
C LEU A 20 -14.19 -6.38 9.66
N VAL A 21 -15.44 -6.33 10.11
CA VAL A 21 -16.38 -5.26 9.78
C VAL A 21 -16.88 -4.69 11.10
N ALA A 22 -16.44 -3.48 11.46
CA ALA A 22 -16.97 -2.76 12.60
C ALA A 22 -18.25 -2.05 12.18
N LEU A 23 -19.35 -2.40 12.86
CA LEU A 23 -20.63 -1.72 12.74
C LEU A 23 -20.78 -0.92 14.03
N ASP A 24 -20.79 0.41 13.90
CA ASP A 24 -20.90 1.32 15.05
C ASP A 24 -19.92 1.01 16.21
N ALA A 25 -20.33 1.22 17.47
CA ALA A 25 -19.52 0.98 18.67
C ALA A 25 -19.96 -0.29 19.45
N THR A 26 -20.81 -1.14 18.87
CA THR A 26 -21.48 -2.23 19.58
C THR A 26 -21.29 -3.60 18.94
N VAL A 27 -20.97 -3.68 17.64
CA VAL A 27 -20.80 -4.97 16.95
C VAL A 27 -19.58 -4.97 16.03
N VAL A 28 -18.75 -6.01 16.14
CA VAL A 28 -17.73 -6.33 15.14
C VAL A 28 -18.03 -7.69 14.54
N LEU A 29 -18.13 -7.76 13.21
CA LEU A 29 -18.16 -9.03 12.49
C LEU A 29 -16.73 -9.48 12.22
N VAL A 30 -16.36 -10.66 12.73
CA VAL A 30 -15.11 -11.32 12.39
C VAL A 30 -15.39 -12.31 11.26
N ALA A 31 -14.85 -12.04 10.09
CA ALA A 31 -15.01 -12.87 8.90
C ALA A 31 -13.76 -13.74 8.68
N ARG A 32 -14.00 -15.02 8.38
CA ARG A 32 -13.04 -15.97 7.81
C ARG A 32 -13.69 -16.66 6.61
N PRO A 33 -12.93 -17.24 5.67
CA PRO A 33 -13.51 -18.00 4.58
C PRO A 33 -14.53 -19.04 5.09
N GLY A 34 -15.78 -18.90 4.66
CA GLY A 34 -16.89 -19.79 5.03
C GLY A 34 -17.47 -19.60 6.45
N ARG A 35 -17.00 -18.64 7.25
CA ARG A 35 -17.51 -18.40 8.61
C ARG A 35 -17.49 -16.92 8.99
N THR A 36 -18.62 -16.41 9.46
CA THR A 36 -18.72 -15.06 10.03
C THR A 36 -19.27 -15.18 11.45
N ARG A 37 -18.66 -14.47 12.41
CA ARG A 37 -19.13 -14.42 13.79
C ARG A 37 -19.31 -12.98 14.24
N ALA A 38 -20.48 -12.67 14.80
CA ALA A 38 -20.71 -11.41 15.48
C ALA A 38 -20.07 -11.43 16.88
N VAL A 39 -19.33 -10.38 17.19
CA VAL A 39 -18.78 -10.09 18.52
C VAL A 39 -19.52 -8.86 19.04
N THR A 40 -20.22 -9.03 20.16
CA THR A 40 -21.05 -7.99 20.80
C THR A 40 -20.63 -7.69 22.23
N ASP A 41 -19.68 -8.46 22.78
CA ASP A 41 -19.09 -8.17 24.09
C ASP A 41 -18.35 -6.82 24.01
N ARG A 42 -18.62 -5.91 24.96
CA ARG A 42 -18.17 -4.52 24.89
C ARG A 42 -16.65 -4.42 24.86
N ASP A 43 -15.96 -5.17 25.71
CA ASP A 43 -14.51 -5.10 25.82
C ASP A 43 -13.85 -5.74 24.60
N ALA A 44 -14.40 -6.85 24.10
CA ALA A 44 -13.95 -7.47 22.86
C ALA A 44 -14.17 -6.56 21.64
N VAL A 45 -15.31 -5.87 21.55
CA VAL A 45 -15.61 -4.90 20.50
C VAL A 45 -14.61 -3.74 20.55
N ALA A 46 -14.37 -3.17 21.72
CA ALA A 46 -13.39 -2.10 21.90
C ALA A 46 -11.98 -2.52 21.47
N ALA A 47 -11.54 -3.72 21.89
CA ALA A 47 -10.24 -4.27 21.53
C ALA A 47 -10.10 -4.52 20.01
N LEU A 48 -11.10 -5.11 19.37
CA LEU A 48 -11.09 -5.37 17.92
C LEU A 48 -11.11 -4.08 17.10
N ARG A 49 -11.82 -3.05 17.57
CA ARG A 49 -11.81 -1.73 16.94
C ARG A 49 -10.45 -1.05 17.07
N ALA A 50 -9.85 -1.07 18.25
CA ALA A 50 -8.50 -0.54 18.45
C ALA A 50 -7.47 -1.25 17.55
N LEU A 51 -7.61 -2.56 17.36
CA LEU A 51 -6.79 -3.30 16.40
C LEU A 51 -7.04 -2.82 14.96
N ALA A 52 -8.30 -2.70 14.52
CA ALA A 52 -8.63 -2.23 13.18
C ALA A 52 -8.12 -0.80 12.92
N GLU A 53 -8.22 0.10 13.91
CA GLU A 53 -7.71 1.48 13.86
C GLU A 53 -6.17 1.50 13.77
N SER A 54 -5.47 0.68 14.56
CA SER A 54 -4.01 0.52 14.45
C SER A 54 -3.58 0.01 13.07
N GLU A 55 -4.29 -0.98 12.51
CA GLU A 55 -4.01 -1.46 11.15
C GLU A 55 -4.34 -0.41 10.09
N TRP A 56 -5.39 0.37 10.29
CA TRP A 56 -5.77 1.48 9.41
C TRP A 56 -4.70 2.58 9.37
N ASP A 57 -4.16 2.94 10.52
CA ASP A 57 -3.10 3.96 10.64
C ASP A 57 -1.78 3.52 10.01
N ARG A 58 -1.51 2.20 10.01
CA ARG A 58 -0.34 1.61 9.32
C ARG A 58 -0.58 1.41 7.83
N ALA A 59 -1.83 1.24 7.41
CA ALA A 59 -2.22 1.08 6.02
C ALA A 59 -2.01 2.40 5.25
N ARG A 60 -1.67 2.27 3.97
CA ARG A 60 -1.39 3.43 3.10
C ARG A 60 -2.62 3.81 2.32
N PRO A 61 -2.85 5.10 1.97
CA PRO A 61 -3.89 5.49 1.04
C PRO A 61 -3.81 4.67 -0.25
N ASP A 62 -4.97 4.27 -0.74
CA ASP A 62 -5.09 3.36 -1.88
C ASP A 62 -4.67 3.97 -3.24
N GLY A 63 -4.39 5.28 -3.29
CA GLY A 63 -3.70 5.94 -4.41
C GLY A 63 -2.17 5.84 -4.37
N ASP A 64 -1.59 5.31 -3.29
CA ASP A 64 -0.14 5.17 -3.08
C ASP A 64 0.35 3.72 -3.18
N ALA A 65 -0.54 2.77 -3.47
CA ALA A 65 -0.16 1.39 -3.74
C ALA A 65 0.68 1.32 -5.04
N LEU A 66 1.84 0.66 -4.97
CA LEU A 66 2.67 0.41 -6.14
C LEU A 66 2.05 -0.69 -6.99
N ALA A 67 1.97 -0.49 -8.30
CA ALA A 67 1.76 -1.62 -9.20
C ALA A 67 2.97 -2.60 -9.08
N PRO A 68 2.81 -3.91 -9.33
CA PRO A 68 3.92 -4.87 -9.25
C PRO A 68 5.14 -4.49 -10.10
N SER A 69 4.91 -3.83 -11.24
CA SER A 69 5.94 -3.27 -12.11
C SER A 69 6.66 -2.07 -11.51
N GLU A 70 6.00 -1.30 -10.64
CA GLU A 70 6.59 -0.14 -9.95
C GLU A 70 7.48 -0.55 -8.76
N ASP A 71 7.13 -1.61 -8.00
CA ASP A 71 8.04 -2.20 -7.00
C ASP A 71 9.33 -2.68 -7.65
N THR A 72 9.21 -3.43 -8.76
CA THR A 72 10.36 -3.92 -9.51
C THR A 72 11.21 -2.76 -10.05
N LEU A 73 10.57 -1.73 -10.61
CA LEU A 73 11.25 -0.52 -11.07
C LEU A 73 12.02 0.16 -9.94
N LEU A 74 11.40 0.40 -8.77
CA LEU A 74 12.06 1.06 -7.65
C LEU A 74 13.26 0.28 -7.10
N ARG A 75 13.19 -1.06 -7.07
CA ARG A 75 14.34 -1.90 -6.70
C ARG A 75 15.49 -1.73 -7.67
N LEU A 76 15.21 -1.81 -8.98
CA LEU A 76 16.25 -1.67 -10.00
C LEU A 76 16.84 -0.25 -10.04
N LEU A 77 16.05 0.78 -9.75
CA LEU A 77 16.55 2.15 -9.60
C LEU A 77 17.44 2.29 -8.36
N ALA A 78 17.08 1.66 -7.25
CA ALA A 78 17.90 1.63 -6.03
C ALA A 78 19.24 0.90 -6.25
N GLU A 79 19.26 -0.14 -7.10
CA GLU A 79 20.47 -0.84 -7.56
C GLU A 79 21.28 -0.05 -8.61
N GLY A 80 20.84 1.15 -9.01
CA GLY A 80 21.53 1.97 -10.01
C GLY A 80 21.45 1.44 -11.45
N LYS A 81 20.45 0.59 -11.77
CA LYS A 81 20.27 0.06 -13.13
C LYS A 81 19.83 1.16 -14.10
N THR A 82 20.28 1.05 -15.35
CA THR A 82 19.91 1.98 -16.43
C THR A 82 18.50 1.71 -16.94
N ASP A 83 17.86 2.73 -17.53
CA ASP A 83 16.50 2.60 -18.10
C ASP A 83 16.43 1.46 -19.14
N THR A 84 17.51 1.21 -19.89
CA THR A 84 17.60 0.13 -20.87
C THR A 84 17.60 -1.25 -20.22
N ALA A 85 18.38 -1.43 -19.14
CA ALA A 85 18.41 -2.70 -18.41
C ALA A 85 17.05 -2.99 -17.74
N VAL A 86 16.42 -1.95 -17.20
CA VAL A 86 15.07 -2.03 -16.61
C VAL A 86 14.02 -2.34 -17.67
N ALA A 87 14.10 -1.70 -18.84
CA ALA A 87 13.19 -1.91 -19.97
C ALA A 87 13.17 -3.38 -20.42
N VAL A 88 14.35 -3.98 -20.57
CA VAL A 88 14.50 -5.41 -20.91
C VAL A 88 13.86 -6.28 -19.83
N ARG A 89 14.10 -5.98 -18.55
CA ARG A 89 13.57 -6.76 -17.42
C ARG A 89 12.04 -6.70 -17.32
N LEU A 90 11.45 -5.55 -17.65
CA LEU A 90 10.02 -5.29 -17.54
C LEU A 90 9.24 -5.52 -18.84
N GLY A 91 9.91 -5.82 -19.96
CA GLY A 91 9.26 -6.01 -21.26
C GLY A 91 8.62 -4.74 -21.84
N VAL A 92 9.18 -3.56 -21.54
CA VAL A 92 8.65 -2.25 -21.98
C VAL A 92 9.74 -1.41 -22.64
N SER A 93 9.36 -0.28 -23.27
CA SER A 93 10.36 0.64 -23.85
C SER A 93 11.13 1.44 -22.77
N PRO A 94 12.39 1.85 -23.02
CA PRO A 94 13.12 2.77 -22.12
C PRO A 94 12.40 4.10 -21.87
N ARG A 95 11.61 4.57 -22.86
CA ARG A 95 10.78 5.77 -22.72
C ARG A 95 9.66 5.56 -21.70
N THR A 96 9.04 4.38 -21.70
CA THR A 96 8.03 3.98 -20.71
C THR A 96 8.65 3.95 -19.31
N VAL A 97 9.84 3.35 -19.17
CA VAL A 97 10.58 3.34 -17.89
C VAL A 97 10.81 4.75 -17.35
N ARG A 98 11.30 5.68 -18.17
CA ARG A 98 11.50 7.08 -17.74
C ARG A 98 10.23 7.75 -17.26
N ARG A 99 9.10 7.54 -17.96
CA ARG A 99 7.81 8.09 -17.57
C ARG A 99 7.36 7.56 -16.21
N HIS A 100 7.48 6.25 -15.97
CA HIS A 100 7.14 5.67 -14.67
C HIS A 100 8.09 6.13 -13.56
N ALA A 101 9.40 6.17 -13.82
CA ALA A 101 10.39 6.64 -12.87
C ALA A 101 10.13 8.10 -12.45
N ALA A 102 9.78 8.98 -13.41
CA ALA A 102 9.41 10.36 -13.11
C ALA A 102 8.14 10.47 -12.25
N GLY A 103 7.12 9.66 -12.53
CA GLY A 103 5.90 9.61 -11.71
C GLY A 103 6.18 9.14 -10.27
N LEU A 104 7.02 8.11 -10.12
CA LEU A 104 7.42 7.58 -8.81
C LEU A 104 8.29 8.57 -8.04
N MET A 105 9.23 9.23 -8.69
CA MET A 105 10.01 10.34 -8.12
C MET A 105 9.09 11.44 -7.59
N GLY A 106 8.06 11.82 -8.35
CA GLY A 106 7.05 12.79 -7.92
C GLY A 106 6.33 12.35 -6.63
N ARG A 107 5.83 11.11 -6.59
CA ARG A 107 5.17 10.53 -5.40
C ARG A 107 6.11 10.43 -4.18
N LEU A 108 7.38 10.15 -4.43
CA LEU A 108 8.41 10.03 -3.40
C LEU A 108 9.03 11.37 -2.98
N GLY A 109 8.68 12.46 -3.70
CA GLY A 109 9.32 13.77 -3.55
C GLY A 109 10.83 13.74 -3.83
N ALA A 110 11.29 12.78 -4.63
CA ALA A 110 12.70 12.54 -4.90
C ALA A 110 13.16 13.34 -6.13
N THR A 111 14.37 13.88 -6.05
CA THR A 111 15.01 14.64 -7.13
C THR A 111 15.92 13.78 -8.01
N SER A 112 16.27 12.59 -7.53
CA SER A 112 17.04 11.60 -8.28
C SER A 112 16.44 10.20 -8.19
N ARG A 113 16.80 9.35 -9.14
CA ARG A 113 16.41 7.94 -9.22
C ARG A 113 16.86 7.15 -7.99
N PHE A 114 18.10 7.39 -7.56
CA PHE A 114 18.69 6.74 -6.39
C PHE A 114 17.96 7.19 -5.12
N GLU A 115 17.72 8.50 -4.97
CA GLU A 115 16.92 9.03 -3.86
C GLU A 115 15.50 8.45 -3.84
N ALA A 116 14.87 8.24 -5.00
CA ALA A 116 13.58 7.57 -5.09
C ALA A 116 13.65 6.15 -4.53
N GLY A 117 14.67 5.37 -4.90
CA GLY A 117 14.92 4.04 -4.34
C GLY A 117 15.09 4.05 -2.82
N VAL A 118 15.91 4.96 -2.29
CA VAL A 118 16.17 5.11 -0.84
C VAL A 118 14.91 5.51 -0.09
N ARG A 119 14.17 6.52 -0.57
CA ARG A 119 12.92 6.96 0.06
C ARG A 119 11.84 5.89 0.00
N ALA A 120 11.78 5.12 -1.10
CA ALA A 120 10.89 3.98 -1.20
C ALA A 120 11.23 2.92 -0.14
N ALA A 121 12.51 2.61 0.08
CA ALA A 121 12.92 1.70 1.15
C ALA A 121 12.56 2.24 2.54
N GLN A 122 12.84 3.52 2.83
CA GLN A 122 12.50 4.18 4.10
C GLN A 122 10.99 4.18 4.38
N ARG A 123 10.16 4.36 3.35
CA ARG A 123 8.69 4.30 3.45
C ARG A 123 8.15 2.86 3.48
N GLY A 124 9.02 1.85 3.36
CA GLY A 124 8.66 0.43 3.30
C GLY A 124 7.90 0.05 2.03
N TRP A 125 8.05 0.81 0.94
CA TRP A 125 7.46 0.53 -0.37
C TRP A 125 8.13 -0.67 -1.04
N ILE A 126 9.45 -0.77 -0.85
CA ILE A 126 10.26 -1.91 -1.29
C ILE A 126 11.07 -2.40 -0.10
N ARG A 127 11.37 -3.71 -0.06
CA ARG A 127 12.42 -4.23 0.83
C ARG A 127 13.70 -4.34 0.02
N MET A 128 14.81 -3.77 0.47
CA MET A 128 16.10 -4.08 -0.13
C MET A 128 16.43 -5.52 0.30
N THR A 129 16.20 -6.48 -0.59
CA THR A 129 16.63 -7.85 -0.34
C THR A 129 18.13 -7.84 -0.54
N ASP A 130 18.87 -7.95 0.56
CA ASP A 130 20.31 -8.14 0.54
C ASP A 130 20.61 -9.40 -0.27
N ARG A 131 21.60 -9.31 -1.16
CA ARG A 131 21.88 -10.35 -2.15
C ARG A 131 23.12 -11.12 -1.75
#